data_AF-A0A972ESD5-F1
#
_entry.id   AF-A0A972ESD5-F1
#
_cell.length_a   1.000
_cell.length_b   1.000
_cell.length_c   1.000
_cell.angle_alpha   90.00
_cell.angle_beta   90.00
_cell.angle_gamma   90.00
#
_symmetry.space_group_name_H-M   'P 1'
#
loop_
_entity.id
_entity.type
_entity.pdbx_description
1 polymer ?
#
loop_
_entity_poly.entity_id
_entity_poly.type
_entity_poly.pdbx_seq_one_letter_code
_entity_poly.pdbx_strand_id
1 'polypeptide(L)'
;MEHESAAQAYELYHDESARNGYWHGMLLVPVCQKEALVKYLEAARAEVGYPHKISFKKINRPGAKRDLAEAWLSIALGFMRSESKYIRYFYYTGARGDREKAFRVLDDQAGGAKFIIFRERDNHENMLHYPDETSKVETSFRFAFKGGLHYLFSPENPVCITKIHFDGHLHQGRHIDRQRVIDRLSGLRGYCGIGSQADLIDDRASDPAAQDAQPYADCQLLQLTDLLIGSFRAAFGYYSNQSQWLLARYARTLIDKYRQGPLRMRKSRWNRAFCMSQCHLEGGAWRFETINLMEEEGVSQLPLLE
;
A
#
# COMPACT_ATOMS: atom_id res chain seq x y z
N MET A 1 -36.68 -5.67 -5.72
CA MET A 1 -35.86 -6.48 -4.81
C MET A 1 -34.43 -6.07 -5.03
N GLU A 2 -33.90 -5.21 -4.18
CA GLU A 2 -32.48 -4.88 -4.18
C GLU A 2 -31.74 -6.12 -3.68
N HIS A 3 -30.85 -6.67 -4.52
CA HIS A 3 -29.87 -7.64 -4.04
C HIS A 3 -28.93 -6.88 -3.09
N GLU A 4 -29.14 -7.00 -1.77
CA GLU A 4 -28.08 -6.68 -0.81
C GLU A 4 -26.92 -7.63 -1.09
N SER A 5 -25.93 -7.14 -1.81
CA SER A 5 -24.67 -7.85 -1.99
C SER A 5 -23.98 -7.93 -0.64
N ALA A 6 -23.65 -9.15 -0.18
CA ALA A 6 -22.94 -9.33 1.07
C ALA A 6 -21.57 -8.60 1.01
N ALA A 7 -21.21 -7.88 2.07
CA ALA A 7 -19.95 -7.16 2.15
C ALA A 7 -18.75 -8.11 1.99
N GLN A 8 -17.86 -7.79 1.05
CA GLN A 8 -16.65 -8.59 0.83
C GLN A 8 -15.67 -8.41 1.98
N ALA A 9 -15.15 -9.51 2.52
CA ALA A 9 -14.17 -9.48 3.60
C ALA A 9 -12.77 -9.12 3.09
N TYR A 10 -12.12 -8.18 3.77
CA TYR A 10 -10.78 -7.69 3.48
C TYR A 10 -9.93 -7.60 4.75
N GLU A 11 -8.64 -7.86 4.61
CA GLU A 11 -7.63 -7.54 5.61
C GLU A 11 -6.82 -6.32 5.15
N LEU A 12 -6.45 -5.45 6.08
CA LEU A 12 -5.67 -4.25 5.84
C LEU A 12 -4.24 -4.44 6.37
N TYR A 13 -3.25 -4.17 5.54
CA TYR A 13 -1.84 -4.15 5.92
C TYR A 13 -1.31 -2.72 5.81
N HIS A 14 -0.88 -2.16 6.93
CA HIS A 14 -0.44 -0.78 7.07
C HIS A 14 1.05 -0.69 7.40
N ASP A 15 1.72 0.25 6.74
CA ASP A 15 3.10 0.64 7.02
C ASP A 15 3.27 2.14 6.76
N GLU A 16 4.35 2.72 7.27
CA GLU A 16 4.61 4.16 7.26
C GLU A 16 5.98 4.55 6.71
N SER A 17 6.10 5.80 6.28
CA SER A 17 7.39 6.34 5.89
C SER A 17 7.49 7.85 6.12
N ALA A 18 8.38 8.27 7.01
CA ALA A 18 8.59 9.68 7.37
C ALA A 18 9.64 10.38 6.48
N ARG A 19 9.56 10.25 5.15
CA ARG A 19 10.52 10.90 4.24
C ARG A 19 9.81 11.83 3.25
N ASN A 20 10.09 13.13 3.40
CA ASN A 20 9.39 14.23 2.73
C ASN A 20 7.88 14.13 2.99
N GLY A 21 7.48 14.46 4.21
CA GLY A 21 6.14 14.18 4.76
C GLY A 21 6.02 12.78 5.36
N TYR A 22 4.89 12.55 6.01
CA TYR A 22 4.55 11.30 6.69
C TYR A 22 3.58 10.48 5.84
N TRP A 23 4.07 9.40 5.25
CA TRP A 23 3.31 8.56 4.32
C TRP A 23 2.66 7.39 5.04
N HIS A 24 1.41 7.10 4.73
CA HIS A 24 0.69 5.87 5.06
C HIS A 24 0.42 5.08 3.79
N GLY A 25 0.84 3.81 3.75
CA GLY A 25 0.39 2.86 2.74
C GLY A 25 -0.51 1.83 3.37
N MET A 26 -1.67 1.58 2.76
CA MET A 26 -2.60 0.55 3.22
C MET A 26 -2.93 -0.39 2.07
N LEU A 27 -2.41 -1.60 2.13
CA LEU A 27 -2.77 -2.67 1.22
C LEU A 27 -4.00 -3.39 1.75
N LEU A 28 -5.10 -3.34 1.00
CA LEU A 28 -6.34 -4.05 1.26
C LEU A 28 -6.34 -5.33 0.44
N VAL A 29 -6.31 -6.49 1.11
CA VAL A 29 -6.30 -7.81 0.46
C VAL A 29 -7.63 -8.51 0.72
N PRO A 30 -8.37 -8.95 -0.32
CA PRO A 30 -9.54 -9.79 -0.11
C PRO A 30 -9.15 -11.06 0.62
N VAL A 31 -9.90 -11.45 1.65
CA VAL A 31 -9.59 -12.67 2.44
C VAL A 31 -9.49 -13.90 1.54
N CYS A 32 -10.36 -14.01 0.53
CA CYS A 32 -10.35 -15.12 -0.44
C CYS A 32 -9.14 -15.13 -1.39
N GLN A 33 -8.38 -14.04 -1.49
CA GLN A 33 -7.21 -13.89 -2.39
C GLN A 33 -5.88 -13.88 -1.63
N LYS A 34 -5.92 -13.82 -0.29
CA LYS A 34 -4.72 -13.74 0.57
C LYS A 34 -3.76 -14.90 0.31
N GLU A 35 -4.23 -16.14 0.38
CA GLU A 35 -3.40 -17.33 0.18
C GLU A 35 -2.77 -17.35 -1.22
N ALA A 36 -3.56 -17.03 -2.25
CA ALA A 36 -3.08 -16.97 -3.63
C ALA A 36 -1.97 -15.92 -3.80
N LEU A 37 -2.17 -14.70 -3.29
CA LEU A 37 -1.16 -13.64 -3.34
C LEU A 37 0.14 -14.07 -2.64
N VAL A 38 0.04 -14.59 -1.42
CA VAL A 38 1.21 -15.04 -0.65
C VAL A 38 1.98 -16.12 -1.41
N LYS A 39 1.30 -17.10 -2.02
CA LYS A 39 1.92 -18.14 -2.82
C LYS A 39 2.75 -17.58 -4.00
N TYR A 40 2.28 -16.52 -4.66
CA TYR A 40 3.06 -15.86 -5.71
C TYR A 40 4.30 -15.14 -5.15
N LEU A 41 4.17 -14.47 -4.00
CA LEU A 41 5.28 -13.79 -3.33
C LEU A 41 6.36 -14.80 -2.88
N GLU A 42 5.95 -15.93 -2.32
CA GLU A 42 6.82 -17.03 -1.90
C GLU A 42 7.51 -17.70 -3.09
N ALA A 43 6.78 -17.95 -4.18
CA ALA A 43 7.36 -18.50 -5.40
C ALA A 43 8.45 -17.58 -5.97
N ALA A 44 8.20 -16.27 -6.03
CA ALA A 44 9.22 -15.30 -6.46
C ALA A 44 10.41 -15.24 -5.49
N ARG A 45 10.15 -15.35 -4.18
CA ARG A 45 11.20 -15.38 -3.16
C ARG A 45 12.10 -16.61 -3.30
N ALA A 46 11.52 -17.78 -3.51
CA ALA A 46 12.23 -19.03 -3.74
C ALA A 46 13.06 -18.97 -5.04
N GLU A 47 12.47 -18.46 -6.12
CA GLU A 47 13.13 -18.29 -7.42
C GLU A 47 14.36 -17.39 -7.33
N VAL A 48 14.27 -16.27 -6.59
CA VAL A 48 15.41 -15.36 -6.39
C VAL A 48 16.43 -15.90 -5.39
N GLY A 49 16.03 -16.85 -4.52
CA GLY A 49 16.89 -17.38 -3.46
C GLY A 49 17.18 -16.37 -2.34
N TYR A 50 16.23 -15.47 -2.01
CA TYR A 50 16.41 -14.46 -0.96
C TYR A 50 15.48 -14.70 0.25
N PRO A 51 15.92 -15.41 1.31
CA PRO A 51 15.03 -15.82 2.41
C PRO A 51 14.76 -14.73 3.45
N HIS A 52 15.49 -13.61 3.43
CA HIS A 52 15.45 -12.59 4.50
C HIS A 52 14.34 -11.56 4.30
N LYS A 53 13.97 -10.83 5.38
CA LYS A 53 13.08 -9.67 5.31
C LYS A 53 13.53 -8.70 4.22
N ILE A 54 12.60 -8.31 3.35
CA ILE A 54 12.82 -7.27 2.35
C ILE A 54 12.27 -5.94 2.86
N SER A 55 12.94 -4.85 2.50
CA SER A 55 12.44 -3.50 2.74
C SER A 55 12.94 -2.55 1.65
N PHE A 56 12.09 -1.63 1.21
CA PHE A 56 12.41 -0.69 0.14
C PHE A 56 13.62 0.18 0.48
N LYS A 57 13.72 0.63 1.74
CA LYS A 57 14.85 1.44 2.23
C LYS A 57 16.20 0.74 2.05
N LYS A 58 16.23 -0.60 2.12
CA LYS A 58 17.46 -1.41 2.02
C LYS A 58 17.87 -1.73 0.57
N ILE A 59 17.12 -1.27 -0.44
CA ILE A 59 17.41 -1.47 -1.87
C ILE A 59 18.29 -0.32 -2.37
N ASN A 60 19.60 -0.55 -2.42
CA ASN A 60 20.57 0.48 -2.81
C ASN A 60 21.36 0.17 -4.09
N ARG A 61 21.30 -1.07 -4.59
CA ARG A 61 22.05 -1.53 -5.76
C ARG A 61 21.32 -2.68 -6.46
N PRO A 62 21.67 -3.01 -7.72
CA PRO A 62 21.20 -4.22 -8.38
C PRO A 62 21.55 -5.50 -7.60
N GLY A 63 20.72 -6.53 -7.73
CA GLY A 63 20.94 -7.84 -7.10
C GLY A 63 19.63 -8.44 -6.56
N ALA A 64 19.75 -9.56 -5.85
CA ALA A 64 18.63 -10.38 -5.38
C ALA A 64 17.53 -9.57 -4.66
N LYS A 65 17.88 -8.64 -3.76
CA LYS A 65 16.88 -7.79 -3.07
C LYS A 65 16.05 -6.96 -4.05
N ARG A 66 16.71 -6.31 -5.01
CA ARG A 66 16.02 -5.47 -6.00
C ARG A 66 15.17 -6.34 -6.93
N ASP A 67 15.68 -7.49 -7.36
CA ASP A 67 14.97 -8.39 -8.26
C ASP A 67 13.75 -9.02 -7.57
N LEU A 68 13.84 -9.35 -6.29
CA LEU A 68 12.69 -9.78 -5.48
C LEU A 68 11.66 -8.66 -5.33
N ALA A 69 12.09 -7.44 -4.98
CA ALA A 69 11.18 -6.30 -4.88
C ALA A 69 10.47 -6.00 -6.21
N GLU A 70 11.20 -6.10 -7.32
CA GLU A 70 10.66 -5.94 -8.65
C GLU A 70 9.59 -7.01 -8.94
N ALA A 71 9.84 -8.27 -8.60
CA ALA A 71 8.89 -9.36 -8.78
C ALA A 71 7.63 -9.14 -7.94
N TRP A 72 7.79 -8.83 -6.66
CA TRP A 72 6.71 -8.56 -5.71
C TRP A 72 5.84 -7.37 -6.14
N LEU A 73 6.44 -6.26 -6.55
CA LEU A 73 5.70 -5.10 -7.07
C LEU A 73 4.97 -5.43 -8.38
N SER A 74 5.57 -6.27 -9.25
CA SER A 74 4.92 -6.77 -10.46
C SER A 74 3.70 -7.62 -10.15
N ILE A 75 3.79 -8.50 -9.15
CA ILE A 75 2.70 -9.37 -8.69
C ILE A 75 1.58 -8.52 -8.07
N ALA A 76 1.91 -7.60 -7.16
CA ALA A 76 0.94 -6.71 -6.52
C ALA A 76 0.15 -5.89 -7.53
N LEU A 77 0.84 -5.30 -8.52
CA LEU A 77 0.18 -4.61 -9.61
C LEU A 77 -0.78 -5.55 -10.36
N GLY A 78 -0.44 -6.81 -10.57
CA GLY A 78 -1.35 -7.79 -11.15
C GLY A 78 -2.62 -8.06 -10.33
N PHE A 79 -2.47 -8.22 -9.01
CA PHE A 79 -3.57 -8.42 -8.05
C PHE A 79 -4.42 -7.16 -7.84
N MET A 80 -3.90 -5.98 -8.12
CA MET A 80 -4.65 -4.72 -8.01
C MET A 80 -5.64 -4.47 -9.15
N ARG A 81 -5.69 -5.34 -10.17
CA ARG A 81 -6.61 -5.16 -11.30
C ARG A 81 -8.06 -5.38 -10.84
N SER A 82 -8.93 -4.44 -11.19
CA SER A 82 -10.36 -4.47 -10.88
C SER A 82 -11.13 -5.45 -11.76
N GLU A 83 -10.68 -5.64 -13.01
CA GLU A 83 -11.23 -6.59 -13.97
C GLU A 83 -10.11 -7.07 -14.90
N SER A 84 -10.07 -8.37 -15.19
CA SER A 84 -9.11 -8.96 -16.13
C SER A 84 -9.46 -8.66 -17.59
N LYS A 85 -10.74 -8.42 -17.93
CA LYS A 85 -11.28 -8.18 -19.29
C LYS A 85 -10.64 -9.07 -20.36
N TYR A 86 -10.35 -10.34 -20.02
CA TYR A 86 -9.69 -11.32 -20.89
C TYR A 86 -8.26 -10.95 -21.35
N ILE A 87 -7.63 -9.96 -20.72
CA ILE A 87 -6.25 -9.56 -21.00
C ILE A 87 -5.32 -10.21 -19.98
N ARG A 88 -4.50 -11.13 -20.47
CA ARG A 88 -3.44 -11.77 -19.69
C ARG A 88 -2.50 -10.72 -19.10
N TYR A 89 -2.15 -10.90 -17.84
CA TYR A 89 -1.14 -10.09 -17.18
C TYR A 89 0.10 -10.93 -16.95
N PHE A 90 1.23 -10.40 -17.36
CA PHE A 90 2.52 -11.05 -17.21
C PHE A 90 3.24 -10.43 -16.03
N TYR A 91 3.55 -11.22 -15.02
CA TYR A 91 4.32 -10.77 -13.86
C TYR A 91 5.75 -11.28 -13.96
N TYR A 92 6.69 -10.47 -13.48
CA TYR A 92 8.09 -10.85 -13.37
C TYR A 92 8.27 -11.86 -12.24
N THR A 93 8.89 -13.01 -12.50
CA THR A 93 9.02 -14.09 -11.50
C THR A 93 10.18 -13.90 -10.53
N GLY A 94 11.08 -12.95 -10.80
CA GLY A 94 12.34 -12.80 -10.07
C GLY A 94 13.53 -13.49 -10.75
N ALA A 95 13.30 -14.41 -11.68
CA ALA A 95 14.37 -15.06 -12.44
C ALA A 95 14.93 -14.18 -13.56
N ARG A 96 16.24 -14.16 -13.66
CA ARG A 96 16.99 -13.62 -14.81
C ARG A 96 17.68 -14.77 -15.51
N GLY A 97 17.34 -15.02 -16.77
CA GLY A 97 18.20 -15.80 -17.65
C GLY A 97 19.45 -14.99 -18.03
N ASP A 98 20.29 -15.55 -18.90
CA ASP A 98 21.56 -14.93 -19.31
C ASP A 98 21.42 -13.51 -19.88
N ARG A 99 20.25 -13.13 -20.41
CA ARG A 99 19.97 -11.77 -20.90
C ARG A 99 18.55 -11.23 -20.64
N GLU A 100 17.59 -12.04 -20.24
CA GLU A 100 16.18 -11.62 -20.15
C GLU A 100 15.52 -11.99 -18.82
N LYS A 101 14.58 -11.12 -18.40
CA LYS A 101 13.72 -11.34 -17.24
C LYS A 101 12.66 -12.40 -17.60
N ALA A 102 12.47 -13.38 -16.74
CA ALA A 102 11.42 -14.37 -16.93
C ALA A 102 10.07 -13.82 -16.45
N PHE A 103 9.05 -13.98 -17.29
CA PHE A 103 7.68 -13.59 -16.97
C PHE A 103 6.75 -14.80 -17.03
N ARG A 104 5.73 -14.81 -16.17
CA ARG A 104 4.65 -15.80 -16.21
C ARG A 104 3.30 -15.12 -16.26
N VAL A 105 2.31 -15.83 -16.80
CA VAL A 105 0.92 -15.36 -16.81
C VAL A 105 0.35 -15.49 -15.40
N LEU A 106 -0.24 -14.40 -14.90
CA LEU A 106 -0.97 -14.40 -13.65
C LEU A 106 -2.33 -15.08 -13.84
N ASP A 107 -2.78 -15.86 -12.85
CA ASP A 107 -4.09 -16.52 -12.87
C ASP A 107 -5.21 -15.51 -13.14
N ASP A 108 -6.22 -15.94 -13.92
CA ASP A 108 -7.34 -15.09 -14.32
C ASP A 108 -8.23 -14.70 -13.13
N GLN A 109 -8.20 -15.47 -12.03
CA GLN A 109 -8.90 -15.18 -10.78
C GLN A 109 -8.11 -14.28 -9.82
N ALA A 110 -6.83 -14.01 -10.10
CA ALA A 110 -6.00 -13.15 -9.25
C ALA A 110 -6.37 -11.67 -9.43
N GLY A 111 -6.89 -11.05 -8.37
CA GLY A 111 -7.39 -9.69 -8.43
C GLY A 111 -7.95 -9.18 -7.11
N GLY A 112 -8.53 -7.98 -7.15
CA GLY A 112 -9.30 -7.42 -6.05
C GLY A 112 -8.49 -6.76 -4.93
N ALA A 113 -7.16 -6.89 -4.91
CA ALA A 113 -6.33 -6.11 -3.99
C ALA A 113 -6.47 -4.61 -4.28
N LYS A 114 -6.40 -3.78 -3.24
CA LYS A 114 -6.50 -2.33 -3.38
C LYS A 114 -5.43 -1.63 -2.55
N PHE A 115 -5.04 -0.44 -2.94
CA PHE A 115 -3.99 0.31 -2.23
C PHE A 115 -4.40 1.75 -1.93
N ILE A 116 -4.27 2.16 -0.68
CA ILE A 116 -4.43 3.55 -0.25
C ILE A 116 -3.02 4.09 -0.02
N ILE A 117 -2.66 5.18 -0.71
CA ILE A 117 -1.48 5.97 -0.39
C ILE A 117 -1.93 7.35 0.10
N PHE A 118 -1.49 7.71 1.29
CA PHE A 118 -1.85 8.97 1.93
C PHE A 118 -0.62 9.65 2.49
N ARG A 119 -0.52 10.97 2.36
CA ARG A 119 0.61 11.74 2.91
C ARG A 119 0.08 12.83 3.84
N GLU A 120 0.61 12.90 5.06
CA GLU A 120 0.59 14.13 5.83
C GLU A 120 1.82 14.95 5.39
N ARG A 121 1.57 16.10 4.75
CA ARG A 121 2.58 16.84 3.98
C ARG A 121 3.73 17.33 4.86
N ASP A 122 3.40 17.79 6.06
CA ASP A 122 4.28 18.54 6.95
C ASP A 122 4.91 17.64 8.03
N ASN A 123 4.91 16.32 7.82
CA ASN A 123 5.49 15.33 8.72
C ASN A 123 5.06 15.49 10.19
N HIS A 124 3.78 15.82 10.38
CA HIS A 124 3.11 16.09 11.65
C HIS A 124 3.67 17.27 12.46
N GLU A 125 4.48 18.15 11.86
CA GLU A 125 5.08 19.32 12.54
C GLU A 125 4.03 20.22 13.18
N ASN A 126 2.91 20.44 12.50
CA ASN A 126 1.82 21.31 12.97
C ASN A 126 0.88 20.64 13.99
N MET A 127 1.04 19.35 14.28
CA MET A 127 0.17 18.59 15.19
C MET A 127 0.60 18.73 16.67
N LEU A 128 0.75 19.95 17.15
CA LEU A 128 1.36 20.25 18.47
C LEU A 128 0.49 19.84 19.69
N HIS A 129 -0.81 19.65 19.49
CA HIS A 129 -1.76 19.37 20.60
C HIS A 129 -2.03 17.87 20.83
N TYR A 130 -1.23 16.99 20.21
CA TYR A 130 -1.36 15.54 20.36
C TYR A 130 -0.42 15.03 21.47
N PRO A 131 -0.83 14.02 22.26
CA PRO A 131 -0.08 13.62 23.45
C PRO A 131 1.25 12.89 23.16
N ASP A 132 1.39 12.27 21.99
CA ASP A 132 2.62 11.59 21.55
C ASP A 132 2.69 11.53 20.01
N GLU A 133 3.80 11.04 19.44
CA GLU A 133 3.92 10.88 17.98
C GLU A 133 2.94 9.84 17.43
N THR A 134 2.77 8.70 18.11
CA THR A 134 1.82 7.64 17.71
C THR A 134 0.40 8.16 17.55
N SER A 135 0.01 9.12 18.37
CA SER A 135 -1.28 9.83 18.30
C SER A 135 -1.51 10.52 16.98
N LYS A 136 -0.44 11.10 16.44
CA LYS A 136 -0.45 11.83 15.19
C LYS A 136 -0.60 10.83 14.05
N VAL A 137 0.18 9.74 14.09
CA VAL A 137 0.09 8.57 13.20
C VAL A 137 -1.32 7.98 13.19
N GLU A 138 -1.88 7.64 14.35
CA GLU A 138 -3.23 7.08 14.50
C GLU A 138 -4.30 8.02 13.92
N THR A 139 -4.08 9.33 14.00
CA THR A 139 -5.00 10.34 13.47
C THR A 139 -4.95 10.47 11.97
N SER A 140 -3.77 10.59 11.38
CA SER A 140 -3.62 10.59 9.92
C SER A 140 -3.99 9.23 9.30
N PHE A 141 -3.75 8.12 10.01
CA PHE A 141 -4.24 6.79 9.65
C PHE A 141 -5.77 6.80 9.49
N ARG A 142 -6.53 7.32 10.46
CA ARG A 142 -8.00 7.37 10.37
C ARG A 142 -8.48 8.14 9.13
N PHE A 143 -7.81 9.23 8.77
CA PHE A 143 -8.17 10.02 7.60
C PHE A 143 -7.96 9.21 6.31
N ALA A 144 -6.78 8.61 6.16
CA ALA A 144 -6.43 7.75 5.04
C ALA A 144 -7.40 6.57 4.92
N PHE A 145 -7.66 5.89 6.04
CA PHE A 145 -8.50 4.71 6.09
C PHE A 145 -9.95 5.04 5.70
N LYS A 146 -10.58 6.05 6.34
CA LYS A 146 -11.94 6.47 6.00
C LYS A 146 -12.06 6.92 4.54
N GLY A 147 -11.18 7.82 4.12
CA GLY A 147 -11.20 8.37 2.77
C GLY A 147 -11.00 7.29 1.70
N GLY A 148 -10.03 6.40 1.93
CA GLY A 148 -9.73 5.29 1.05
C GLY A 148 -10.87 4.29 0.93
N LEU A 149 -11.49 3.87 2.04
CA LEU A 149 -12.67 3.00 1.99
C LEU A 149 -13.82 3.65 1.21
N HIS A 150 -14.10 4.93 1.46
CA HIS A 150 -15.15 5.64 0.74
C HIS A 150 -14.90 5.77 -0.76
N TYR A 151 -13.65 5.90 -1.17
CA TYR A 151 -13.27 6.05 -2.57
C TYR A 151 -13.25 4.72 -3.33
N LEU A 152 -12.70 3.68 -2.71
CA LEU A 152 -12.38 2.41 -3.36
C LEU A 152 -13.58 1.43 -3.44
N PHE A 153 -14.60 1.65 -2.62
CA PHE A 153 -15.79 0.82 -2.51
C PHE A 153 -17.08 1.61 -2.76
N SER A 154 -18.19 0.91 -2.95
CA SER A 154 -19.51 1.52 -3.22
C SER A 154 -20.64 0.57 -2.79
N PRO A 155 -21.91 1.00 -2.84
CA PRO A 155 -23.03 0.11 -2.51
C PRO A 155 -23.06 -1.19 -3.34
N GLU A 156 -22.59 -1.15 -4.60
CA GLU A 156 -22.52 -2.31 -5.49
C GLU A 156 -21.34 -3.23 -5.18
N ASN A 157 -20.34 -2.73 -4.45
CA ASN A 157 -19.17 -3.50 -4.00
C ASN A 157 -18.84 -3.13 -2.55
N PRO A 158 -19.67 -3.58 -1.58
CA PRO A 158 -19.48 -3.28 -0.17
C PRO A 158 -18.28 -4.04 0.42
N VAL A 159 -17.70 -3.49 1.49
CA VAL A 159 -16.50 -4.02 2.15
C VAL A 159 -16.72 -4.22 3.65
N CYS A 160 -16.10 -5.26 4.20
CA CYS A 160 -15.94 -5.44 5.63
C CYS A 160 -14.46 -5.68 5.96
N ILE A 161 -13.86 -4.83 6.80
CA ILE A 161 -12.47 -5.00 7.25
C ILE A 161 -12.42 -5.93 8.45
N THR A 162 -11.87 -7.13 8.25
CA THR A 162 -11.85 -8.21 9.25
C THR A 162 -10.55 -8.28 10.04
N LYS A 163 -9.49 -7.61 9.60
CA LYS A 163 -8.21 -7.54 10.32
C LYS A 163 -7.42 -6.32 9.86
N ILE A 164 -6.64 -5.72 10.77
CA ILE A 164 -5.77 -4.58 10.51
C ILE A 164 -4.40 -4.89 11.09
N HIS A 165 -3.40 -4.95 10.22
CA HIS A 165 -2.02 -5.27 10.54
C HIS A 165 -1.17 -4.00 10.45
N PHE A 166 -0.38 -3.70 11.48
CA PHE A 166 0.62 -2.63 11.51
C PHE A 166 2.03 -3.23 11.55
N ASP A 167 3.05 -2.58 10.95
CA ASP A 167 4.45 -3.07 11.00
C ASP A 167 5.17 -2.71 12.31
N GLY A 168 4.73 -3.32 13.42
CA GLY A 168 5.41 -3.23 14.71
C GLY A 168 5.07 -1.97 15.50
N HIS A 169 4.91 -2.11 16.82
CA HIS A 169 4.61 -1.00 17.74
C HIS A 169 5.85 -0.44 18.45
N LEU A 170 6.98 -1.16 18.46
CA LEU A 170 8.16 -0.77 19.23
C LEU A 170 8.72 0.60 18.83
N HIS A 171 8.73 0.92 17.53
CA HIS A 171 9.18 2.21 17.03
C HIS A 171 8.19 3.35 17.32
N GLN A 172 6.93 3.01 17.61
CA GLN A 172 5.89 3.93 18.05
C GLN A 172 5.97 4.17 19.57
N GLY A 173 6.69 3.35 20.33
CA GLY A 173 6.85 3.49 21.78
C GLY A 173 5.65 2.99 22.61
N ARG A 174 4.55 2.61 21.96
CA ARG A 174 3.39 1.93 22.55
C ARG A 174 2.57 1.20 21.48
N HIS A 175 1.73 0.25 21.91
CA HIS A 175 0.74 -0.39 21.05
C HIS A 175 -0.25 0.61 20.43
N ILE A 176 -0.79 0.23 19.28
CA ILE A 176 -1.84 0.98 18.58
C ILE A 176 -3.12 0.97 19.43
N ASP A 177 -3.66 2.16 19.64
CA ASP A 177 -4.89 2.34 20.41
C ASP A 177 -6.11 2.12 19.50
N ARG A 178 -6.83 1.00 19.72
CA ARG A 178 -8.08 0.66 19.03
C ARG A 178 -9.11 1.78 19.13
N GLN A 179 -9.27 2.38 20.31
CA GLN A 179 -10.25 3.45 20.50
C GLN A 179 -9.93 4.61 19.57
N ARG A 180 -8.64 4.91 19.39
CA ARG A 180 -8.21 5.99 18.53
C ARG A 180 -8.32 5.65 17.07
N VAL A 181 -7.98 4.45 16.61
CA VAL A 181 -8.02 4.15 15.16
C VAL A 181 -9.39 3.67 14.67
N ILE A 182 -10.21 3.04 15.52
CA ILE A 182 -11.52 2.47 15.17
C ILE A 182 -12.68 3.20 15.84
N ASP A 183 -12.70 3.29 17.18
CA ASP A 183 -13.92 3.73 17.86
C ASP A 183 -14.21 5.23 17.67
N ARG A 184 -13.17 6.02 17.38
CA ARG A 184 -13.29 7.44 16.97
C ARG A 184 -13.62 7.61 15.48
N LEU A 185 -13.66 6.53 14.70
CA LEU A 185 -13.99 6.59 13.28
C LEU A 185 -15.50 6.77 13.11
N SER A 186 -15.92 8.00 12.82
CA SER A 186 -17.34 8.33 12.62
C SER A 186 -17.67 8.56 11.14
N GLY A 187 -18.95 8.41 10.79
CA GLY A 187 -19.47 8.73 9.45
C GLY A 187 -18.90 7.86 8.33
N LEU A 188 -18.67 6.57 8.62
CA LEU A 188 -18.49 5.57 7.57
C LEU A 188 -19.78 5.41 6.77
N ARG A 189 -19.66 5.26 5.46
CA ARG A 189 -20.80 4.95 4.59
C ARG A 189 -21.30 3.53 4.87
N GLY A 190 -22.59 3.26 4.66
CA GLY A 190 -23.22 1.97 4.98
C GLY A 190 -22.62 0.76 4.26
N TYR A 191 -21.91 0.97 3.14
CA TYR A 191 -21.18 -0.08 2.42
C TYR A 191 -19.79 -0.36 2.98
N CYS A 192 -19.37 0.30 4.07
CA CYS A 192 -18.09 0.10 4.75
C CYS A 192 -18.31 -0.43 6.17
N GLY A 193 -17.99 -1.71 6.39
CA GLY A 193 -17.98 -2.36 7.71
C GLY A 193 -16.58 -2.55 8.27
N ILE A 194 -16.48 -2.65 9.59
CA ILE A 194 -15.26 -3.03 10.33
C ILE A 194 -15.67 -4.08 11.36
N GLY A 195 -14.89 -5.16 11.46
CA GLY A 195 -15.10 -6.23 12.43
C GLY A 195 -15.00 -5.75 13.87
N SER A 196 -15.74 -6.39 14.77
CA SER A 196 -15.80 -6.04 16.20
C SER A 196 -14.97 -6.96 17.09
N GLN A 197 -14.31 -7.98 16.53
CA GLN A 197 -13.52 -8.94 17.29
C GLN A 197 -12.35 -8.28 18.03
N ALA A 198 -11.99 -8.86 19.18
CA ALA A 198 -10.96 -8.30 20.07
C ALA A 198 -9.59 -8.24 19.41
N ASP A 199 -9.27 -9.22 18.57
CA ASP A 199 -8.01 -9.32 17.85
C ASP A 199 -8.02 -8.55 16.51
N LEU A 200 -8.95 -7.62 16.27
CA LEU A 200 -9.02 -6.85 15.01
C LEU A 200 -7.67 -6.23 14.60
N ILE A 201 -6.87 -5.78 15.57
CA ILE A 201 -5.59 -5.12 15.35
C ILE A 201 -4.45 -6.07 15.73
N ASP A 202 -3.45 -6.18 14.85
CA ASP A 202 -2.20 -6.87 15.10
C ASP A 202 -1.02 -5.93 14.76
N ASP A 203 -0.30 -5.47 15.76
CA ASP A 203 0.80 -4.50 15.65
C ASP A 203 2.17 -5.11 16.03
N ARG A 204 2.26 -6.43 15.88
CA ARG A 204 3.49 -7.22 16.00
C ARG A 204 4.41 -7.02 14.78
N ALA A 205 5.66 -7.47 14.88
CA ALA A 205 6.67 -7.21 13.85
C ALA A 205 6.41 -7.95 12.51
N SER A 206 6.75 -7.31 11.38
CA SER A 206 6.74 -7.96 10.04
C SER A 206 8.00 -8.76 9.70
N ASP A 207 8.98 -8.84 10.59
CA ASP A 207 10.15 -9.71 10.39
C ASP A 207 9.81 -11.13 10.86
N PRO A 208 9.73 -12.14 9.98
CA PRO A 208 9.39 -13.49 10.39
C PRO A 208 10.40 -14.14 11.35
N ALA A 209 11.60 -13.56 11.50
CA ALA A 209 12.61 -14.02 12.44
C ALA A 209 12.52 -13.31 13.81
N ALA A 210 11.64 -12.32 13.97
CA ALA A 210 11.44 -11.64 15.25
C ALA A 210 10.69 -12.54 16.25
N GLN A 211 10.96 -12.36 17.54
CA GLN A 211 10.30 -13.12 18.61
C GLN A 211 8.80 -12.81 18.70
N ASP A 212 8.43 -11.55 18.43
CA ASP A 212 7.07 -11.04 18.42
C ASP A 212 6.53 -10.91 16.99
N ALA A 213 6.92 -11.80 16.07
CA ALA A 213 6.47 -11.75 14.69
C ALA A 213 4.97 -12.04 14.54
N GLN A 214 4.38 -11.41 13.52
CA GLN A 214 3.08 -11.82 12.97
C GLN A 214 3.20 -13.18 12.23
N PRO A 215 2.07 -13.84 11.89
CA PRO A 215 2.12 -15.01 11.03
C PRO A 215 2.90 -14.74 9.73
N TYR A 216 3.65 -15.73 9.25
CA TYR A 216 4.58 -15.56 8.12
C TYR A 216 3.95 -14.90 6.89
N ALA A 217 2.72 -15.32 6.54
CA ALA A 217 1.95 -14.77 5.43
C ALA A 217 1.70 -13.25 5.59
N ASP A 218 1.33 -12.82 6.80
CA ASP A 218 1.07 -11.42 7.13
C ASP A 218 2.37 -10.60 7.11
N CYS A 219 3.48 -11.18 7.58
CA CYS A 219 4.80 -10.58 7.43
C CYS A 219 5.16 -10.32 5.95
N GLN A 220 4.83 -11.23 5.02
CA GLN A 220 5.10 -11.01 3.59
C GLN A 220 4.26 -9.84 3.04
N LEU A 221 3.00 -9.72 3.47
CA LEU A 221 2.08 -8.67 3.02
C LEU A 221 2.42 -7.31 3.60
N LEU A 222 2.88 -7.22 4.86
CA LEU A 222 3.44 -5.98 5.42
C LEU A 222 4.72 -5.55 4.67
N GLN A 223 5.62 -6.48 4.38
CA GLN A 223 6.80 -6.19 3.56
C GLN A 223 6.42 -5.76 2.13
N LEU A 224 5.35 -6.30 1.56
CA LEU A 224 4.82 -5.83 0.28
C LEU A 224 4.25 -4.42 0.37
N THR A 225 3.60 -4.06 1.49
CA THR A 225 3.12 -2.69 1.76
C THR A 225 4.28 -1.70 1.80
N ASP A 226 5.40 -1.99 2.48
CA ASP A 226 6.63 -1.15 2.46
C ASP A 226 7.11 -0.91 1.01
N LEU A 227 7.16 -1.98 0.21
CA LEU A 227 7.59 -1.88 -1.19
C LEU A 227 6.65 -1.00 -2.01
N LEU A 228 5.33 -1.12 -1.82
CA LEU A 228 4.34 -0.28 -2.51
C LEU A 228 4.50 1.19 -2.12
N ILE A 229 4.61 1.50 -0.82
CA ILE A 229 4.87 2.86 -0.33
C ILE A 229 6.13 3.43 -0.98
N GLY A 230 7.22 2.66 -0.96
CA GLY A 230 8.48 3.04 -1.55
C GLY A 230 8.40 3.27 -3.06
N SER A 231 7.69 2.41 -3.79
CA SER A 231 7.46 2.56 -5.24
C SER A 231 6.68 3.84 -5.56
N PHE A 232 5.61 4.14 -4.81
CA PHE A 232 4.84 5.38 -4.97
C PHE A 232 5.68 6.60 -4.63
N ARG A 233 6.38 6.61 -3.49
CA ARG A 233 7.30 7.69 -3.12
C ARG A 233 8.36 7.95 -4.18
N ALA A 234 8.98 6.89 -4.71
CA ALA A 234 9.97 7.01 -5.78
C ALA A 234 9.35 7.53 -7.09
N ALA A 235 8.07 7.22 -7.37
CA ALA A 235 7.34 7.76 -8.52
C ALA A 235 7.00 9.25 -8.36
N PHE A 236 6.80 9.72 -7.11
CA PHE A 236 6.80 11.13 -6.74
C PHE A 236 8.21 11.72 -6.57
N GLY A 237 9.25 11.03 -7.08
CA GLY A 237 10.66 11.43 -7.09
C GLY A 237 11.41 11.41 -5.76
N TYR A 238 10.82 10.87 -4.70
CA TYR A 238 11.47 10.70 -3.41
C TYR A 238 12.26 9.38 -3.32
N TYR A 239 13.32 9.25 -4.14
CA TYR A 239 14.25 8.10 -4.16
C TYR A 239 15.68 8.50 -3.77
N SER A 240 16.52 7.53 -3.44
CA SER A 240 17.95 7.75 -3.09
C SER A 240 18.93 7.22 -4.12
N ASN A 241 18.50 6.36 -5.03
CA ASN A 241 19.39 5.70 -5.99
C ASN A 241 18.61 5.18 -7.20
N GLN A 242 19.35 4.79 -8.24
CA GLN A 242 18.79 4.28 -9.49
C GLN A 242 17.95 3.01 -9.30
N SER A 243 18.30 2.13 -8.35
CA SER A 243 17.53 0.89 -8.12
C SER A 243 16.12 1.21 -7.61
N GLN A 244 15.98 2.16 -6.69
CA GLN A 244 14.67 2.64 -6.21
C GLN A 244 13.88 3.34 -7.32
N TRP A 245 14.53 4.16 -8.15
CA TRP A 245 13.88 4.80 -9.29
C TRP A 245 13.34 3.81 -10.32
N LEU A 246 14.07 2.72 -10.58
CA LEU A 246 13.58 1.65 -11.47
C LEU A 246 12.33 0.97 -10.90
N LEU A 247 12.27 0.76 -9.59
CA LEU A 247 11.09 0.20 -8.92
C LEU A 247 9.88 1.17 -8.94
N ALA A 248 10.09 2.47 -9.14
CA ALA A 248 9.00 3.44 -9.28
C ALA A 248 8.09 3.19 -10.49
N ARG A 249 8.55 2.42 -11.49
CA ARG A 249 7.77 2.16 -12.72
C ARG A 249 6.40 1.51 -12.46
N TYR A 250 6.27 0.75 -11.39
CA TYR A 250 5.02 0.08 -11.02
C TYR A 250 3.98 1.10 -10.53
N ALA A 251 4.35 1.96 -9.59
CA ALA A 251 3.50 3.07 -9.18
C ALA A 251 3.24 4.08 -10.32
N ARG A 252 4.25 4.38 -11.17
CA ARG A 252 4.07 5.24 -12.36
C ARG A 252 2.98 4.73 -13.29
N THR A 253 2.89 3.41 -13.50
CA THR A 253 1.81 2.80 -14.30
C THR A 253 0.42 3.17 -13.78
N LEU A 254 0.25 3.22 -12.46
CA LEU A 254 -1.01 3.60 -11.81
C LEU A 254 -1.22 5.12 -11.88
N ILE A 255 -0.20 5.90 -11.52
CA ILE A 255 -0.21 7.37 -11.54
C ILE A 255 -0.53 7.91 -12.94
N ASP A 256 0.10 7.39 -13.99
CA ASP A 256 -0.12 7.83 -15.37
C ASP A 256 -1.55 7.51 -15.84
N LYS A 257 -2.17 6.47 -15.28
CA LYS A 257 -3.58 6.15 -15.51
C LYS A 257 -4.53 7.06 -14.72
N TYR A 258 -4.14 7.47 -13.51
CA TYR A 258 -4.88 8.47 -12.75
C TYR A 258 -4.90 9.83 -13.45
N ARG A 259 -3.73 10.27 -13.95
CA ARG A 259 -3.54 11.53 -14.71
C ARG A 259 -4.41 11.66 -15.97
N GLN A 260 -4.84 10.54 -16.54
CA GLN A 260 -5.73 10.52 -17.70
C GLN A 260 -7.16 11.00 -17.38
N GLY A 261 -7.46 11.24 -16.10
CA GLY A 261 -8.69 11.84 -15.63
C GLY A 261 -9.81 10.83 -15.34
N PRO A 262 -10.88 11.26 -14.64
CA PRO A 262 -11.90 10.36 -14.11
C PRO A 262 -12.61 9.50 -15.16
N LEU A 263 -12.89 10.05 -16.35
CA LEU A 263 -13.58 9.33 -17.41
C LEU A 263 -12.77 8.15 -17.96
N ARG A 264 -11.46 8.35 -18.16
CA ARG A 264 -10.56 7.29 -18.62
C ARG A 264 -10.28 6.29 -17.49
N MET A 265 -10.15 6.77 -16.26
CA MET A 265 -9.94 5.92 -15.09
C MET A 265 -11.13 4.98 -14.84
N ARG A 266 -12.38 5.45 -14.99
CA ARG A 266 -13.59 4.60 -14.88
C ARG A 266 -13.62 3.42 -15.84
N LYS A 267 -13.02 3.57 -17.03
CA LYS A 267 -12.93 2.50 -18.05
C LYS A 267 -11.68 1.63 -17.90
N SER A 268 -10.74 2.05 -17.06
CA SER A 268 -9.46 1.39 -16.81
C SER A 268 -9.62 0.12 -15.98
N ARG A 269 -8.72 -0.85 -16.20
CA ARG A 269 -8.56 -2.03 -15.33
C ARG A 269 -8.07 -1.70 -13.91
N TRP A 270 -7.70 -0.43 -13.69
CA TRP A 270 -7.25 0.10 -12.42
C TRP A 270 -8.35 0.89 -11.70
N ASN A 271 -9.58 0.94 -12.24
CA ASN A 271 -10.67 1.71 -11.66
C ASN A 271 -10.91 1.30 -10.20
N ARG A 272 -10.81 2.24 -9.26
CA ARG A 272 -10.92 1.97 -7.81
C ARG A 272 -9.94 0.90 -7.27
N ALA A 273 -8.80 0.69 -7.94
CA ALA A 273 -7.72 -0.16 -7.46
C ALA A 273 -6.83 0.56 -6.45
N PHE A 274 -6.74 1.88 -6.54
CA PHE A 274 -5.98 2.68 -5.60
C PHE A 274 -6.55 4.09 -5.46
N CYS A 275 -6.17 4.76 -4.38
CA CYS A 275 -6.39 6.19 -4.20
C CYS A 275 -5.13 6.85 -3.67
N MET A 276 -4.95 8.12 -4.03
CA MET A 276 -3.85 8.96 -3.59
C MET A 276 -4.39 10.31 -3.12
N SER A 277 -4.02 10.72 -1.92
CA SER A 277 -4.35 12.04 -1.38
C SER A 277 -3.34 12.46 -0.33
N GLN A 278 -3.35 13.74 0.01
CA GLN A 278 -2.58 14.27 1.12
C GLN A 278 -3.41 15.20 1.99
N CYS A 279 -2.92 15.47 3.18
CA CYS A 279 -3.44 16.51 4.05
C CYS A 279 -2.33 17.34 4.68
N HIS A 280 -2.73 18.50 5.20
CA HIS A 280 -1.92 19.34 6.06
C HIS A 280 -2.83 20.11 7.02
N LEU A 281 -2.26 20.56 8.14
CA LEU A 281 -2.98 21.37 9.13
C LEU A 281 -2.63 22.85 8.93
N GLU A 282 -3.61 23.66 8.55
CA GLU A 282 -3.44 25.10 8.30
C GLU A 282 -4.48 25.88 9.10
N GLY A 283 -4.05 26.83 9.93
CA GLY A 283 -4.96 27.67 10.74
C GLY A 283 -5.88 26.87 11.67
N GLY A 284 -5.43 25.71 12.16
CA GLY A 284 -6.23 24.81 13.01
C GLY A 284 -7.25 23.95 12.26
N ALA A 285 -7.30 24.03 10.93
CA ALA A 285 -8.21 23.24 10.10
C ALA A 285 -7.45 22.26 9.21
N TRP A 286 -7.95 21.02 9.12
CA TRP A 286 -7.42 20.02 8.20
C TRP A 286 -7.79 20.37 6.76
N ARG A 287 -6.77 20.47 5.90
CA ARG A 287 -6.92 20.60 4.45
C ARG A 287 -6.63 19.26 3.80
N PHE A 288 -7.43 18.88 2.81
CA PHE A 288 -7.27 17.64 2.06
C PHE A 288 -7.15 17.97 0.58
N GLU A 289 -6.15 17.40 -0.08
CA GLU A 289 -5.83 17.68 -1.47
C GLU A 289 -5.32 16.43 -2.20
N THR A 290 -5.25 16.51 -3.52
CA THR A 290 -4.61 15.46 -4.31
C THR A 290 -3.10 15.64 -4.20
N ILE A 291 -2.34 14.54 -4.19
CA ILE A 291 -0.87 14.61 -4.25
C ILE A 291 -0.49 15.19 -5.61
N ASN A 292 0.10 16.37 -5.64
CA ASN A 292 0.62 16.94 -6.87
C ASN A 292 1.87 16.17 -7.29
N LEU A 293 2.00 15.89 -8.59
CA LEU A 293 3.19 15.26 -9.14
C LEU A 293 4.21 16.35 -9.45
N MET A 294 5.48 16.09 -9.14
CA MET A 294 6.59 17.07 -9.10
C MET A 294 6.73 18.06 -10.26
N GLU A 295 6.18 17.78 -11.44
CA GLU A 295 6.19 18.73 -12.57
C GLU A 295 5.53 20.08 -12.19
N GLU A 296 4.67 20.11 -11.17
CA GLU A 296 4.04 21.33 -10.63
C GLU A 296 4.69 21.84 -9.32
N GLU A 297 5.51 21.05 -8.63
CA GLU A 297 6.10 21.40 -7.32
C GLU A 297 7.54 21.91 -7.38
N GLY A 298 8.13 22.06 -8.58
CA GLY A 298 9.43 22.72 -8.77
C GLY A 298 10.64 22.01 -8.13
N VAL A 299 10.49 20.75 -7.71
CA VAL A 299 11.58 19.96 -7.13
C VAL A 299 12.56 19.58 -8.24
N SER A 300 13.78 20.09 -8.19
CA SER A 300 14.80 19.78 -9.18
C SER A 300 15.14 18.29 -9.14
N GLN A 301 15.13 17.66 -10.32
CA GLN A 301 15.76 16.37 -10.53
C GLN A 301 17.19 16.48 -10.01
N LEU A 302 17.54 15.72 -8.96
CA LEU A 302 18.94 15.62 -8.56
C LEU A 302 19.73 15.19 -9.80
N PRO A 303 20.83 15.88 -10.15
CA PRO A 303 21.64 15.51 -11.29
C PRO A 303 21.93 14.03 -11.20
N LEU A 304 21.72 13.33 -12.31
CA LEU A 304 22.32 12.03 -12.52
C LEU A 304 23.83 12.30 -12.51
N LEU A 305 24.47 12.23 -11.33
CA LEU A 305 25.89 12.50 -11.22
C LEU A 305 26.65 11.43 -12.01
N GLU A 306 27.43 11.95 -12.95
CA GLU A 306 28.67 11.49 -13.61
C GLU A 306 29.05 10.00 -13.48
#